data_AF-A0A3E0UI72-F1
#
_entry.id   AF-A0A3E0UI72-F1
#
_cell.length_a   1.000
_cell.length_b   1.000
_cell.length_c   1.000
_cell.angle_alpha   90.00
_cell.angle_beta   90.00
_cell.angle_gamma   90.00
#
_symmetry.space_group_name_H-M   'P 1'
#
loop_
_entity.id
_entity.type
_entity.pdbx_description
1 polymer ?
#
loop_
_entity_poly.entity_id
_entity_poly.type
_entity_poly.pdbx_seq_one_letter_code
_entity_poly.pdbx_strand_id
1 'polypeptide(L)'
;MLKQVVAEHKERTVLELIIIGVLITLLMANFLYAFFKQESSIEEAGFRALANRFTTKVNAIHGQWLMDGRPQVIELRDNLGQTNKVKVNQFGWPDGVNCEAIWQLVLDMPLELLNQPISVLELNTQPIAIENNEDLSIDKVCRYYFAQGQYFDYQRHSGKVLL
;
A
#
# COMPACT_ATOMS: atom_id res chain seq x y z
N MET A 1 -38.91 52.25 -27.31
CA MET A 1 -39.11 51.92 -25.88
C MET A 1 -39.11 50.42 -25.59
N LEU A 2 -39.95 49.58 -26.21
CA LEU A 2 -39.97 48.11 -25.98
C LEU A 2 -38.63 47.38 -26.19
N LYS A 3 -37.82 47.81 -27.18
CA LYS A 3 -36.48 47.23 -27.42
C LYS A 3 -35.45 47.54 -26.31
N GLN A 4 -35.58 48.67 -25.61
CA GLN A 4 -34.67 49.05 -24.53
C GLN A 4 -34.94 48.20 -23.27
N VAL A 5 -36.22 48.01 -22.91
CA VAL A 5 -36.62 47.20 -21.75
C VAL A 5 -36.19 45.73 -21.90
N VAL A 6 -36.30 45.16 -23.11
CA VAL A 6 -35.89 43.77 -23.39
C VAL A 6 -34.38 43.60 -23.39
N ALA A 7 -33.62 44.59 -23.88
CA ALA A 7 -32.16 44.55 -23.86
C ALA A 7 -31.61 44.64 -22.42
N GLU A 8 -32.16 45.54 -21.61
CA GLU A 8 -31.76 45.76 -20.22
C GLU A 8 -32.05 44.52 -19.34
N HIS A 9 -33.20 43.86 -19.55
CA HIS A 9 -33.53 42.62 -18.84
C HIS A 9 -32.59 41.47 -19.22
N LYS A 10 -32.22 41.36 -20.50
CA LYS A 10 -31.32 40.33 -21.01
C LYS A 10 -29.90 40.52 -20.51
N GLU A 11 -29.39 41.75 -20.47
CA GLU A 11 -28.06 42.08 -19.94
C GLU A 11 -27.95 41.77 -18.44
N ARG A 12 -29.01 42.04 -17.67
CA ARG A 12 -29.07 41.74 -16.24
C ARG A 12 -28.99 40.23 -15.95
N THR A 13 -29.71 39.41 -16.74
CA THR A 13 -29.68 37.94 -16.62
C THR A 13 -28.33 37.34 -17.03
N VAL A 14 -27.66 37.91 -18.05
CA VAL A 14 -26.33 37.45 -18.47
C VAL A 14 -25.28 37.77 -17.40
N LEU A 15 -25.33 38.96 -16.80
CA LEU A 15 -24.44 39.34 -15.69
C LEU A 15 -24.63 38.43 -14.47
N GLU A 16 -25.86 38.11 -14.10
CA GLU A 16 -26.17 37.20 -12.99
C GLU A 16 -25.59 35.80 -13.22
N LEU A 17 -25.72 35.27 -14.45
CA LEU A 17 -25.15 33.97 -14.82
C LEU A 17 -23.61 33.96 -14.73
N ILE A 18 -22.96 35.07 -15.14
CA ILE A 18 -21.50 35.23 -15.04
C ILE A 18 -21.07 35.24 -13.57
N ILE A 19 -21.78 35.97 -12.70
CA ILE A 19 -21.47 36.04 -11.27
C ILE A 19 -21.59 34.65 -10.62
N ILE A 20 -22.67 33.92 -10.91
CA ILE A 20 -22.86 32.55 -10.42
C ILE A 20 -21.75 31.63 -10.94
N GLY A 21 -21.39 31.74 -12.22
CA GLY A 21 -20.30 30.97 -12.82
C GLY A 21 -18.97 31.22 -12.13
N VAL A 22 -18.63 32.48 -11.85
CA VAL A 22 -17.41 32.87 -11.12
C VAL A 22 -17.41 32.34 -9.68
N LEU A 23 -18.55 32.40 -8.99
CA LEU A 23 -18.67 31.83 -7.64
C LEU A 23 -18.44 30.31 -7.65
N ILE A 24 -19.03 29.59 -8.60
CA ILE A 24 -18.89 28.14 -8.71
C ILE A 24 -17.44 27.77 -9.02
N THR A 25 -16.78 28.45 -9.96
CA THR A 25 -15.39 28.16 -10.32
C THR A 25 -14.43 28.42 -9.16
N LEU A 26 -14.63 29.51 -8.40
CA LEU A 26 -13.85 29.79 -7.19
C LEU A 26 -14.05 28.72 -6.10
N LEU A 27 -15.30 28.27 -5.91
CA LEU A 27 -15.62 27.24 -4.92
C LEU A 27 -15.02 25.89 -5.32
N MET A 28 -15.18 25.49 -6.58
CA MET A 28 -14.57 24.27 -7.12
C MET A 28 -13.05 24.30 -7.06
N ALA A 29 -12.41 25.43 -7.42
CA ALA A 29 -10.96 25.58 -7.36
C ALA A 29 -10.43 25.41 -5.93
N ASN A 30 -11.06 26.06 -4.95
CA ASN A 30 -10.69 25.90 -3.53
C ASN A 30 -10.90 24.47 -3.04
N PHE A 31 -12.02 23.85 -3.42
CA PHE A 31 -12.30 22.46 -3.05
C PHE A 31 -11.24 21.51 -3.60
N LEU A 32 -10.92 21.60 -4.91
CA LEU A 32 -9.92 20.75 -5.55
C LEU A 32 -8.53 20.95 -4.92
N TYR A 33 -8.15 22.19 -4.64
CA TYR A 33 -6.88 22.48 -3.96
C TYR A 33 -6.80 21.83 -2.57
N ALA A 34 -7.87 21.94 -1.77
CA ALA A 34 -7.94 21.32 -0.46
C ALA A 34 -7.96 19.79 -0.54
N PHE A 35 -8.68 19.23 -1.52
CA PHE A 35 -8.80 17.78 -1.74
C PHE A 35 -7.45 17.17 -2.11
N PHE A 36 -6.76 17.70 -3.12
CA PHE A 36 -5.45 17.17 -3.56
C PHE A 36 -4.39 17.23 -2.45
N LYS A 37 -4.46 18.24 -1.56
CA LYS A 37 -3.56 18.33 -0.41
C LYS A 37 -3.82 17.24 0.64
N GLN A 38 -5.06 16.79 0.79
CA GLN A 38 -5.44 15.75 1.76
C GLN A 38 -5.24 14.34 1.19
N GLU A 39 -5.55 14.12 -0.07
CA GLU A 39 -5.47 12.81 -0.74
C GLU A 39 -4.08 12.19 -0.59
N SER A 40 -3.01 12.96 -0.83
CA SER A 40 -1.63 12.48 -0.68
C SER A 40 -1.28 12.06 0.75
N SER A 41 -1.75 12.81 1.75
CA SER A 41 -1.53 12.49 3.16
C SER A 41 -2.31 11.23 3.58
N ILE A 42 -3.53 11.05 3.07
CA ILE A 42 -4.36 9.87 3.34
C ILE A 42 -3.73 8.62 2.72
N GLU A 43 -3.28 8.71 1.47
CA GLU A 43 -2.57 7.65 0.77
C GLU A 43 -1.30 7.24 1.50
N GLU A 44 -0.46 8.20 1.91
CA GLU A 44 0.74 7.94 2.69
C GLU A 44 0.44 7.25 4.02
N ALA A 45 -0.51 7.78 4.78
CA ALA A 45 -0.89 7.22 6.06
C ALA A 45 -1.44 5.79 5.88
N GLY A 46 -2.23 5.55 4.83
CA GLY A 46 -2.76 4.25 4.48
C GLY A 46 -1.65 3.25 4.15
N PHE A 47 -0.67 3.64 3.32
CA PHE A 47 0.44 2.79 2.96
C PHE A 47 1.37 2.48 4.13
N ARG A 48 1.66 3.47 5.00
CA ARG A 48 2.41 3.25 6.24
C ARG A 48 1.67 2.32 7.20
N ALA A 49 0.36 2.48 7.35
CA ALA A 49 -0.46 1.58 8.16
C ALA A 49 -0.43 0.15 7.62
N LEU A 50 -0.42 -0.01 6.29
CA LEU A 50 -0.31 -1.29 5.61
C LEU A 50 1.04 -1.98 5.86
N ALA A 51 2.15 -1.24 5.76
CA ALA A 51 3.48 -1.73 6.09
C ALA A 51 3.62 -2.13 7.57
N ASN A 52 3.02 -1.37 8.48
CA ASN A 52 2.95 -1.74 9.90
C ASN A 52 2.13 -3.02 10.11
N ARG A 53 0.97 -3.14 9.47
CA ARG A 53 0.16 -4.37 9.51
C ARG A 53 0.94 -5.57 8.97
N PHE A 54 1.66 -5.40 7.88
CA PHE A 54 2.55 -6.42 7.32
C PHE A 54 3.59 -6.86 8.36
N THR A 55 4.29 -5.90 8.97
CA THR A 55 5.28 -6.15 10.04
C THR A 55 4.68 -6.92 11.21
N THR A 56 3.52 -6.50 11.71
CA THR A 56 2.83 -7.20 12.80
C THR A 56 2.46 -8.64 12.42
N LYS A 57 1.98 -8.87 11.20
CA LYS A 57 1.61 -10.19 10.71
C LYS A 57 2.81 -11.10 10.53
N VAL A 58 3.91 -10.61 9.95
CA VAL A 58 5.18 -11.35 9.84
C VAL A 58 5.68 -11.78 11.23
N ASN A 59 5.69 -10.85 12.20
CA ASN A 59 6.12 -11.15 13.56
C ASN A 59 5.18 -12.14 14.26
N ALA A 60 3.87 -12.06 14.01
CA ALA A 60 2.93 -13.04 14.53
C ALA A 60 3.17 -14.44 13.96
N ILE A 61 3.45 -14.56 12.66
CA ILE A 61 3.81 -15.84 12.02
C ILE A 61 5.10 -16.40 12.63
N HIS A 62 6.12 -15.57 12.80
CA HIS A 62 7.36 -15.96 13.45
C HIS A 62 7.14 -16.39 14.92
N GLY A 63 6.28 -15.69 15.65
CA GLY A 63 5.87 -16.09 17.00
C GLY A 63 5.21 -17.46 17.02
N GLN A 64 4.27 -17.72 16.11
CA GLN A 64 3.62 -19.03 15.97
C GLN A 64 4.64 -20.12 15.62
N TRP A 65 5.59 -19.85 14.72
CA TRP A 65 6.67 -20.76 14.37
C TRP A 65 7.50 -21.19 15.58
N LEU A 66 7.83 -20.24 16.46
CA LEU A 66 8.57 -20.50 17.70
C LEU A 66 7.76 -21.38 18.66
N MET A 67 6.44 -21.17 18.73
CA MET A 67 5.54 -21.97 19.57
C MET A 67 5.35 -23.40 19.04
N ASP A 68 5.29 -23.58 17.73
CA ASP A 68 5.05 -24.87 17.06
C ASP A 68 6.33 -25.73 16.95
N GLY A 69 7.45 -25.31 17.55
CA GLY A 69 8.68 -26.08 17.56
C GLY A 69 9.50 -25.99 16.28
N ARG A 70 9.40 -24.86 15.56
CA ARG A 70 10.18 -24.53 14.36
C ARG A 70 9.94 -25.45 13.15
N PRO A 71 8.69 -25.69 12.75
CA PRO A 71 8.38 -26.50 11.57
C PRO A 71 8.76 -25.77 10.27
N GLN A 72 8.91 -26.51 9.16
CA GLN A 72 9.07 -25.90 7.84
C GLN A 72 7.78 -25.29 7.27
N VAL A 73 6.62 -25.75 7.78
CA VAL A 73 5.29 -25.29 7.39
C VAL A 73 4.47 -25.08 8.67
N ILE A 74 3.84 -23.92 8.78
CA ILE A 74 2.98 -23.55 9.91
C ILE A 74 1.53 -23.67 9.48
N GLU A 75 0.68 -24.17 10.36
CA GLU A 75 -0.76 -24.25 10.15
C GLU A 75 -1.42 -23.09 10.91
N LEU A 76 -1.77 -22.02 10.19
CA LEU A 76 -2.49 -20.90 10.76
C LEU A 76 -3.99 -21.16 10.68
N ARG A 77 -4.67 -21.10 11.82
CA ARG A 77 -6.13 -21.19 11.84
C ARG A 77 -6.75 -19.80 11.77
N ASP A 78 -7.61 -19.58 10.79
CA ASP A 78 -8.38 -18.34 10.68
C ASP A 78 -9.51 -18.28 11.72
N ASN A 79 -10.20 -17.14 11.79
CA ASN A 79 -11.33 -16.94 12.69
C ASN A 79 -12.56 -17.80 12.35
N LEU A 80 -12.62 -18.34 11.13
CA LEU A 80 -13.68 -19.24 10.64
C LEU A 80 -13.32 -20.72 10.89
N GLY A 81 -12.14 -21.01 11.46
CA GLY A 81 -11.65 -22.35 11.72
C GLY A 81 -10.94 -23.02 10.55
N GLN A 82 -10.71 -22.30 9.43
CA GLN A 82 -9.98 -22.82 8.28
C GLN A 82 -8.47 -22.79 8.55
N THR A 83 -7.80 -23.88 8.19
CA THR A 83 -6.35 -24.02 8.37
C THR A 83 -5.64 -23.66 7.08
N ASN A 84 -4.89 -22.56 7.10
CA ASN A 84 -4.02 -22.14 6.01
C ASN A 84 -2.59 -22.57 6.29
N LYS A 85 -1.97 -23.25 5.31
CA LYS A 85 -0.58 -23.67 5.40
C LYS A 85 0.33 -22.55 4.94
N VAL A 86 1.17 -22.07 5.84
CA VAL A 86 2.14 -21.01 5.59
C VAL A 86 3.53 -21.62 5.53
N LYS A 87 4.17 -21.49 4.37
CA LYS A 87 5.58 -21.86 4.21
C LYS A 87 6.45 -20.78 4.82
N VAL A 88 7.45 -21.19 5.57
CA VAL A 88 8.46 -20.30 6.15
C VAL A 88 9.86 -20.73 5.74
N ASN A 89 10.80 -19.80 5.79
CA ASN A 89 12.22 -20.11 5.59
C ASN A 89 12.81 -20.83 6.82
N GLN A 90 14.10 -21.17 6.74
CA GLN A 90 14.85 -21.82 7.83
C GLN A 90 14.94 -20.99 9.13
N PHE A 91 14.66 -19.70 9.06
CA PHE A 91 14.65 -18.77 10.20
C PHE A 91 13.25 -18.48 10.73
N GLY A 92 12.21 -19.12 10.17
CA GLY A 92 10.83 -18.95 10.61
C GLY A 92 10.13 -17.70 10.08
N TRP A 93 10.63 -17.11 8.99
CA TRP A 93 9.99 -15.96 8.34
C TRP A 93 9.14 -16.40 7.14
N PRO A 94 8.00 -15.73 6.87
CA PRO A 94 7.16 -16.03 5.72
C PRO A 94 7.93 -16.05 4.42
N ASP A 95 7.83 -17.16 3.68
CA ASP A 95 8.57 -17.32 2.44
C ASP A 95 7.73 -17.98 1.34
N GLY A 96 7.88 -17.50 0.11
CA GLY A 96 7.03 -17.87 -1.03
C GLY A 96 7.80 -18.03 -2.33
N VAL A 97 7.09 -18.43 -3.39
CA VAL A 97 7.68 -18.56 -4.73
C VAL A 97 8.12 -17.19 -5.25
N ASN A 98 7.28 -16.17 -5.05
CA ASN A 98 7.50 -14.79 -5.44
C ASN A 98 7.03 -13.84 -4.32
N CYS A 99 7.43 -12.57 -4.41
CA CYS A 99 7.04 -11.53 -3.45
C CYS A 99 5.51 -11.30 -3.42
N GLU A 100 4.81 -11.50 -4.53
CA GLU A 100 3.35 -11.40 -4.60
C GLU A 100 2.65 -12.46 -3.74
N ALA A 101 3.14 -13.71 -3.77
CA ALA A 101 2.62 -14.77 -2.91
C ALA A 101 2.88 -14.46 -1.44
N ILE A 102 4.04 -13.89 -1.10
CA ILE A 102 4.35 -13.46 0.28
C ILE A 102 3.37 -12.37 0.72
N TRP A 103 3.07 -11.40 -0.15
CA TRP A 103 2.07 -10.36 0.12
C TRP A 103 0.70 -10.96 0.46
N GLN A 104 0.18 -11.81 -0.43
CA GLN A 104 -1.13 -12.45 -0.25
C GLN A 104 -1.15 -13.33 1.00
N LEU A 105 -0.05 -14.06 1.27
CA LEU A 105 0.09 -14.92 2.44
C LEU A 105 0.07 -14.15 3.76
N VAL A 106 0.76 -13.02 3.83
CA VAL A 106 0.93 -12.24 5.06
C VAL A 106 -0.28 -11.34 5.33
N LEU A 107 -0.79 -10.69 4.29
CA LEU A 107 -1.83 -9.67 4.42
C LEU A 107 -3.24 -10.17 4.14
N ASP A 108 -3.39 -11.27 3.39
CA ASP A 108 -4.66 -11.80 2.89
C ASP A 108 -5.45 -10.73 2.12
N MET A 109 -4.75 -9.99 1.26
CA MET A 109 -5.29 -8.87 0.50
C MET A 109 -4.74 -8.86 -0.93
N PRO A 110 -5.51 -8.34 -1.91
CA PRO A 110 -4.99 -8.08 -3.24
C PRO A 110 -3.85 -7.04 -3.21
N LEU A 111 -3.08 -6.97 -4.28
CA LEU A 111 -2.00 -5.98 -4.48
C LEU A 111 -2.59 -4.62 -4.90
N GLU A 112 -3.56 -4.14 -4.13
CA GLU A 112 -4.27 -2.90 -4.39
C GLU A 112 -4.54 -2.18 -3.07
N LEU A 113 -4.38 -0.86 -3.08
CA LEU A 113 -4.71 0.03 -1.98
C LEU A 113 -5.44 1.23 -2.54
N LEU A 114 -6.64 1.55 -2.02
CA LEU A 114 -7.46 2.68 -2.47
C LEU A 114 -7.72 2.68 -3.99
N ASN A 115 -7.98 1.50 -4.57
CA ASN A 115 -8.15 1.27 -6.02
C ASN A 115 -6.91 1.61 -6.88
N GLN A 116 -5.75 1.77 -6.26
CA GLN A 116 -4.47 1.91 -6.96
C GLN A 116 -3.64 0.64 -6.79
N PRO A 117 -2.98 0.14 -7.86
CA PRO A 117 -2.18 -1.07 -7.80
C PRO A 117 -0.88 -0.85 -7.01
N ILE A 118 -0.46 -1.88 -6.29
CA ILE A 118 0.84 -1.96 -5.63
C ILE A 118 1.78 -2.72 -6.55
N SER A 119 2.89 -2.09 -6.92
CA SER A 119 3.91 -2.71 -7.76
C SER A 119 4.89 -3.51 -6.90
N VAL A 120 5.29 -4.69 -7.37
CA VAL A 120 6.19 -5.59 -6.64
C VAL A 120 7.50 -5.77 -7.41
N LEU A 121 8.62 -5.59 -6.74
CA LEU A 121 9.95 -5.84 -7.30
C LEU A 121 10.72 -6.81 -6.41
N GLU A 122 11.26 -7.88 -7.01
CA GLU A 122 12.25 -8.74 -6.37
C GLU A 122 13.65 -8.20 -6.66
N LEU A 123 14.31 -7.70 -5.62
CA LEU A 123 15.67 -7.20 -5.68
C LEU A 123 16.62 -8.27 -5.15
N ASN A 124 17.59 -8.65 -5.98
CA ASN A 124 18.72 -9.46 -5.55
C ASN A 124 19.76 -8.51 -4.94
N THR A 125 19.98 -8.58 -3.63
CA THR A 125 21.03 -7.78 -2.98
C THR A 125 22.38 -8.49 -3.09
N GLN A 126 23.47 -7.75 -2.79
CA GLN A 126 24.81 -8.32 -2.80
C GLN A 126 24.89 -9.51 -1.82
N PRO A 127 25.70 -10.53 -2.15
CA PRO A 127 25.78 -11.74 -1.34
C PRO A 127 26.21 -11.40 0.09
N ILE A 128 25.42 -11.84 1.06
CA ILE A 128 25.77 -11.73 2.47
C ILE A 128 26.64 -12.95 2.78
N ALA A 129 27.89 -12.70 3.20
CA ALA A 129 28.75 -13.76 3.73
C ALA A 129 28.09 -14.27 5.01
N ILE A 130 27.56 -15.49 4.97
CA ILE A 130 27.10 -16.17 6.18
C ILE A 130 28.36 -16.49 6.99
N GLU A 131 28.53 -15.85 8.15
CA GLU A 131 29.58 -16.24 9.09
C GLU A 131 29.43 -17.75 9.37
N ASN A 132 30.44 -18.51 8.94
CA ASN A 132 30.67 -19.95 9.13
C ASN A 132 30.31 -20.93 8.00
N ASN A 133 29.95 -20.49 6.79
CA ASN A 133 30.00 -21.38 5.61
C ASN A 133 30.16 -20.58 4.31
N GLU A 134 31.00 -21.07 3.40
CA GLU A 134 31.30 -20.49 2.08
C GLU A 134 30.12 -20.51 1.08
N ASP A 135 28.87 -20.52 1.57
CA ASP A 135 27.68 -20.37 0.74
C ASP A 135 27.28 -18.90 0.71
N LEU A 136 27.64 -18.21 -0.37
CA LEU A 136 27.14 -16.87 -0.69
C LEU A 136 25.63 -16.96 -1.01
N SER A 137 24.77 -16.88 0.01
CA SER A 137 23.34 -16.74 -0.22
C SER A 137 23.03 -15.29 -0.63
N ILE A 138 22.47 -15.13 -1.83
CA ILE A 138 21.88 -13.86 -2.26
C ILE A 138 20.66 -13.60 -1.38
N ASP A 139 20.70 -12.53 -0.58
CA ASP A 139 19.51 -12.11 0.15
C ASP A 139 18.51 -11.53 -0.85
N LYS A 140 17.29 -12.08 -0.83
CA LYS A 140 16.22 -11.67 -1.72
C LYS A 140 15.34 -10.69 -0.98
N VAL A 141 15.26 -9.48 -1.50
CA VAL A 141 14.47 -8.40 -0.92
C VAL A 141 13.23 -8.17 -1.78
N CYS A 142 12.06 -8.14 -1.16
CA CYS A 142 10.82 -7.79 -1.81
C CYS A 142 10.51 -6.32 -1.56
N ARG A 143 10.55 -5.50 -2.62
CA ARG A 143 10.15 -4.10 -2.56
C ARG A 143 8.71 -3.95 -3.03
N TYR A 144 7.86 -3.43 -2.16
CA TYR A 144 6.48 -3.09 -2.49
C TYR A 144 6.39 -1.59 -2.69
N TYR A 145 5.97 -1.15 -3.87
CA TYR A 145 5.94 0.25 -4.30
C TYR A 145 4.51 0.75 -4.50
N PHE A 146 4.28 1.99 -4.09
CA PHE A 146 3.01 2.69 -4.22
C PHE A 146 3.21 4.07 -4.90
N ALA A 147 2.14 4.61 -5.48
CA ALA A 147 2.12 5.65 -6.53
C ALA A 147 2.88 6.96 -6.27
N GLN A 148 3.33 7.24 -5.04
CA GLN A 148 3.99 8.49 -4.65
C GLN A 148 5.49 8.35 -4.29
N GLY A 149 6.19 7.36 -4.84
CA GLY A 149 7.58 7.11 -4.44
C GLY A 149 7.72 6.41 -3.09
N GLN A 150 6.59 6.01 -2.51
CA GLN A 150 6.52 5.29 -1.26
C GLN A 150 6.79 3.82 -1.53
N TYR A 151 7.69 3.24 -0.76
CA TYR A 151 7.94 1.81 -0.81
C TYR A 151 8.26 1.31 0.58
N PHE A 152 8.14 0.00 0.76
CA PHE A 152 8.80 -0.67 1.87
C PHE A 152 9.45 -1.94 1.37
N ASP A 153 10.58 -2.28 1.98
CA ASP A 153 11.38 -3.44 1.66
C ASP A 153 11.16 -4.52 2.72
N TYR A 154 10.90 -5.74 2.26
CA TYR A 154 10.84 -6.92 3.09
C TYR A 154 12.06 -7.81 2.80
N GLN A 155 12.90 -8.00 3.81
CA GLN A 155 14.04 -8.91 3.75
C GLN A 155 13.55 -10.33 4.03
N ARG A 156 13.59 -11.21 3.00
CA ARG A 156 13.10 -12.59 3.14
C ARG A 156 13.93 -13.40 4.12
N HIS A 157 15.23 -13.12 4.26
CA HIS A 157 16.10 -13.84 5.19
C HIS A 157 15.83 -13.49 6.65
N SER A 158 15.71 -12.19 6.98
CA SER A 158 15.65 -11.69 8.35
C SER A 158 14.24 -11.37 8.84
N GLY A 159 13.25 -11.36 7.95
CA GLY A 159 11.88 -10.94 8.25
C GLY A 159 11.72 -9.43 8.48
N LYS A 160 12.79 -8.64 8.33
CA LYS A 160 12.79 -7.21 8.62
C LYS A 160 12.03 -6.44 7.53
N VAL A 161 11.20 -5.51 7.98
CA VAL A 161 10.50 -4.56 7.13
C VAL A 161 11.16 -3.18 7.28
N LEU A 162 11.56 -2.58 6.15
CA LEU A 162 12.19 -1.26 6.09
C LEU A 162 11.27 -0.30 5.31
N LEU A 163 10.93 0.83 5.92
CA LEU A 163 10.10 1.91 5.35
C LEU A 163 10.94 2.95 4.64
#